data_AF-A0A250J032-F1
#
_entry.id   AF-A0A250J032-F1
#
_cell.length_a   1.000
_cell.length_b   1.000
_cell.length_c   1.000
_cell.angle_alpha   90.00
_cell.angle_beta   90.00
_cell.angle_gamma   90.00
#
_symmetry.space_group_name_H-M   'P 1'
#
loop_
_entity.id
_entity.type
_entity.pdbx_description
1 polymer ?
#
loop_
_entity_poly.entity_id
_entity_poly.type
_entity_poly.pdbx_seq_one_letter_code
_entity_poly.pdbx_strand_id
1 'polypeptide(L)'
;MTAPINTNSRLPSVAPATTGEVRLNLTGQSTPEEVTKGLQKYGLDEASAKAYALQVGSIQSKESQSAVYRKVEQNMNKFLKDNPGATKEEIATEAKKHLMAQTLMYKHVEKSIMDMAQKSIERIRDTFSENK
;
A
#
# COMPACT_ATOMS: atom_id res chain seq x y z
N MET A 1 -58.78 -8.54 -7.30
CA MET A 1 -57.89 -9.06 -6.24
C MET A 1 -56.46 -8.83 -6.69
N THR A 2 -55.81 -7.79 -6.17
CA THR A 2 -54.43 -7.40 -6.48
C THR A 2 -53.68 -7.27 -5.16
N ALA A 3 -52.65 -8.08 -4.96
CA ALA A 3 -51.81 -8.05 -3.77
C ALA A 3 -50.83 -6.86 -3.83
N PRO A 4 -50.62 -6.11 -2.73
CA PRO A 4 -49.60 -5.07 -2.70
C PRO A 4 -48.20 -5.67 -2.56
N ILE A 5 -47.28 -5.18 -3.40
CA ILE A 5 -45.86 -5.47 -3.38
C ILE A 5 -45.26 -4.71 -2.20
N ASN A 6 -44.93 -5.42 -1.11
CA ASN A 6 -44.17 -4.84 -0.01
C ASN A 6 -42.68 -4.89 -0.37
N THR A 7 -42.20 -3.81 -0.98
CA THR A 7 -40.78 -3.49 -1.12
C THR A 7 -40.19 -3.19 0.25
N ASN A 8 -39.76 -4.25 0.93
CA ASN A 8 -38.79 -4.14 2.02
C ASN A 8 -37.64 -5.12 1.74
N SER A 9 -36.93 -4.88 0.63
CA SER A 9 -35.55 -5.34 0.51
C SER A 9 -34.71 -4.51 1.47
N ARG A 10 -34.76 -4.89 2.75
CA ARG A 10 -33.72 -4.55 3.72
C ARG A 10 -32.45 -5.19 3.17
N LEU A 11 -31.72 -4.44 2.34
CA LEU A 11 -30.37 -4.76 1.90
C LEU A 11 -29.64 -5.26 3.15
N PRO A 12 -29.16 -6.52 3.18
CA PRO A 12 -28.35 -6.93 4.29
C PRO A 12 -27.09 -6.07 4.17
N SER A 13 -27.00 -5.06 5.04
CA SER A 13 -25.75 -4.39 5.38
C SER A 13 -24.92 -5.43 6.13
N VAL A 14 -24.46 -6.43 5.39
CA VAL A 14 -23.39 -7.29 5.84
C VAL A 14 -22.19 -6.37 5.73
N ALA A 15 -21.85 -5.71 6.84
CA ALA A 15 -20.46 -5.34 7.06
C ALA A 15 -19.65 -6.59 6.68
N PRO A 16 -18.71 -6.51 5.71
CA PRO A 16 -17.91 -7.65 5.37
C PRO A 16 -17.28 -8.12 6.68
N ALA A 17 -17.68 -9.33 7.11
CA ALA A 17 -17.06 -10.02 8.22
C ALA A 17 -15.67 -10.45 7.72
N THR A 18 -14.76 -9.49 7.59
CA THR A 18 -13.36 -9.78 7.27
C THR A 18 -12.59 -9.87 8.57
N THR A 19 -12.91 -10.90 9.35
CA THR A 19 -11.94 -11.55 10.25
C THR A 19 -11.01 -12.48 9.49
N GLY A 20 -11.06 -12.46 8.15
CA GLY A 20 -10.16 -13.19 7.26
C GLY A 20 -8.93 -12.36 6.93
N GLU A 21 -7.77 -13.02 6.97
CA GLU A 21 -6.48 -12.46 6.55
C GLU A 21 -6.61 -11.84 5.15
N VAL A 22 -6.38 -10.53 5.03
CA VAL A 22 -6.46 -9.83 3.75
C VAL A 22 -5.16 -10.08 3.00
N ARG A 23 -5.27 -10.78 1.87
CA ARG A 23 -4.18 -10.95 0.90
C ARG A 23 -4.38 -10.07 -0.32
N LEU A 24 -3.42 -9.18 -0.53
CA LEU A 24 -3.32 -8.28 -1.66
C LEU A 24 -2.70 -8.97 -2.87
N ASN A 25 -1.76 -9.92 -2.66
CA ASN A 25 -0.98 -10.57 -3.72
C ASN A 25 -0.32 -9.58 -4.70
N LEU A 26 0.00 -8.37 -4.21
CA LEU A 26 0.59 -7.31 -5.02
C LEU A 26 2.12 -7.44 -5.05
N THR A 27 2.69 -7.20 -6.22
CA THR A 27 4.13 -7.23 -6.47
C THR A 27 4.55 -5.97 -7.22
N GLY A 28 5.84 -5.72 -7.38
CA GLY A 28 6.36 -4.62 -8.21
C GLY A 28 6.03 -4.77 -9.71
N GLN A 29 5.55 -5.94 -10.13
CA GLN A 29 5.03 -6.15 -11.48
C GLN A 29 3.53 -5.87 -11.59
N SER A 30 2.81 -5.72 -10.47
CA SER A 30 1.39 -5.42 -10.48
C SER A 30 1.14 -4.05 -11.10
N THR A 31 0.12 -3.96 -11.95
CA THR A 31 -0.31 -2.72 -12.57
C THR A 31 -0.91 -1.76 -11.54
N PRO A 32 -0.90 -0.44 -11.79
CA PRO A 32 -1.53 0.52 -10.89
C PRO A 32 -3.00 0.23 -10.62
N GLU A 33 -3.70 -0.36 -11.58
CA GLU A 33 -5.11 -0.75 -11.48
C GLU A 33 -5.30 -1.96 -10.56
N GLU A 34 -4.46 -2.98 -10.67
CA GLU A 34 -4.45 -4.12 -9.75
C GLU A 34 -4.12 -3.68 -8.33
N VAL A 35 -3.14 -2.79 -8.17
CA VAL A 35 -2.79 -2.21 -6.87
C VAL A 35 -3.97 -1.44 -6.28
N THR A 36 -4.59 -0.57 -7.08
CA THR A 36 -5.77 0.22 -6.64
C THR A 36 -6.90 -0.70 -6.16
N LYS A 37 -7.26 -1.72 -6.95
CA LYS A 37 -8.28 -2.72 -6.57
C LYS A 37 -7.89 -3.52 -5.34
N GLY A 38 -6.62 -3.87 -5.18
CA GLY A 38 -6.09 -4.53 -3.99
C GLY A 38 -6.27 -3.67 -2.75
N LEU A 39 -5.88 -2.40 -2.81
CA LEU A 39 -5.99 -1.46 -1.69
C LEU A 39 -7.44 -1.13 -1.32
N GLN A 40 -8.36 -1.13 -2.28
CA GLN A 40 -9.80 -0.99 -2.00
C GLN A 40 -10.36 -2.11 -1.12
N LYS A 41 -9.71 -3.29 -1.05
CA LYS A 41 -10.09 -4.36 -0.11
C LYS A 41 -9.95 -3.95 1.36
N TYR A 42 -9.09 -2.97 1.66
CA TYR A 42 -8.97 -2.37 2.98
C TYR A 42 -9.99 -1.23 3.24
N GLY A 43 -10.92 -1.00 2.32
CA GLY A 43 -11.90 0.07 2.45
C GLY A 43 -11.38 1.46 2.05
N LEU A 44 -10.21 1.54 1.40
CA LEU A 44 -9.76 2.80 0.80
C LEU A 44 -10.70 3.21 -0.34
N ASP A 45 -10.99 4.50 -0.43
CA ASP A 45 -11.64 5.07 -1.61
C ASP A 45 -10.74 4.98 -2.84
N GLU A 46 -11.33 5.00 -4.04
CA GLU A 46 -10.61 4.84 -5.30
C GLU A 46 -9.52 5.92 -5.51
N ALA A 47 -9.80 7.16 -5.14
CA ALA A 47 -8.85 8.26 -5.32
C ALA A 47 -7.62 8.09 -4.42
N SER A 48 -7.83 7.74 -3.15
CA SER A 48 -6.76 7.42 -2.20
C SER A 48 -5.96 6.19 -2.66
N ALA A 49 -6.64 5.10 -3.03
CA ALA A 49 -5.99 3.88 -3.50
C ALA A 49 -5.13 4.12 -4.75
N LYS A 50 -5.63 4.93 -5.69
CA LYS A 50 -4.89 5.32 -6.89
C LYS A 50 -3.70 6.21 -6.56
N ALA A 51 -3.86 7.18 -5.65
CA ALA A 51 -2.74 8.00 -5.18
C ALA A 51 -1.64 7.13 -4.56
N TYR A 52 -1.99 6.11 -3.78
CA TYR A 52 -1.02 5.14 -3.23
C TYR A 52 -0.38 4.27 -4.29
N ALA A 53 -1.14 3.77 -5.25
CA ALA A 53 -0.59 3.01 -6.36
C ALA A 53 0.46 3.81 -7.13
N LEU A 54 0.21 5.11 -7.36
CA LEU A 54 1.18 6.02 -7.97
C LEU A 54 2.38 6.28 -7.06
N GLN A 55 2.15 6.48 -5.76
CA GLN A 55 3.22 6.75 -4.79
C GLN A 55 4.16 5.57 -4.61
N VAL A 56 3.64 4.34 -4.52
CA VAL A 56 4.45 3.11 -4.51
C VAL A 56 5.08 2.88 -5.87
N GLY A 57 4.34 3.12 -6.97
CA GLY A 57 4.87 3.01 -8.33
C GLY A 57 6.07 3.92 -8.63
N SER A 58 6.21 5.03 -7.90
CA SER A 58 7.37 5.93 -8.01
C SER A 58 8.64 5.45 -7.29
N ILE A 59 8.58 4.36 -6.52
CA ILE A 59 9.76 3.66 -6.00
C ILE A 59 10.50 3.02 -7.16
N GLN A 60 11.81 3.19 -7.27
CA GLN A 60 12.53 2.76 -8.46
C GLN A 60 12.67 1.24 -8.54
N SER A 61 12.94 0.58 -7.41
CA SER A 61 13.10 -0.87 -7.36
C SER A 61 11.75 -1.61 -7.29
N LYS A 62 11.55 -2.56 -8.19
CA LYS A 62 10.39 -3.47 -8.17
C LYS A 62 10.38 -4.38 -6.94
N GLU A 63 11.55 -4.70 -6.40
CA GLU A 63 11.66 -5.45 -5.16
C GLU A 63 11.20 -4.60 -3.97
N SER A 64 11.63 -3.33 -3.91
CA SER A 64 11.17 -2.38 -2.90
C SER A 64 9.65 -2.17 -2.97
N GLN A 65 9.08 -2.05 -4.18
CA GLN A 65 7.62 -1.99 -4.38
C GLN A 65 6.93 -3.23 -3.79
N SER A 66 7.42 -4.43 -4.11
CA SER A 66 6.89 -5.69 -3.57
C SER A 66 6.99 -5.76 -2.04
N ALA A 67 8.10 -5.27 -1.49
CA ALA A 67 8.33 -5.26 -0.05
C ALA A 67 7.39 -4.30 0.69
N VAL A 68 7.09 -3.14 0.11
CA VAL A 68 6.06 -2.22 0.64
C VAL A 68 4.71 -2.91 0.71
N TYR A 69 4.26 -3.55 -0.38
CA TYR A 69 2.97 -4.24 -0.40
C TYR A 69 2.90 -5.37 0.64
N ARG A 70 3.92 -6.23 0.72
CA ARG A 70 3.99 -7.31 1.71
C ARG A 70 3.98 -6.79 3.14
N LYS A 71 4.71 -5.69 3.41
CA LYS A 71 4.80 -5.13 4.76
C LYS A 71 3.48 -4.49 5.20
N VAL A 72 2.82 -3.78 4.29
CA VAL A 72 1.47 -3.23 4.53
C VAL A 72 0.48 -4.36 4.78
N GLU A 73 0.51 -5.42 3.97
CA GLU A 73 -0.35 -6.58 4.15
C GLU A 73 -0.17 -7.22 5.54
N GLN A 74 1.08 -7.47 5.94
CA GLN A 74 1.40 -8.01 7.26
C GLN A 74 0.91 -7.11 8.41
N ASN A 75 1.14 -5.79 8.31
CA ASN A 75 0.73 -4.85 9.35
C ASN A 75 -0.80 -4.75 9.45
N MET A 76 -1.50 -4.73 8.31
CA MET A 76 -2.95 -4.70 8.28
C MET A 76 -3.57 -5.99 8.81
N ASN A 77 -3.01 -7.15 8.47
CA ASN A 77 -3.49 -8.43 9.00
C ASN A 77 -3.27 -8.52 10.51
N LYS A 78 -2.16 -7.97 11.02
CA LYS A 78 -1.95 -7.84 12.46
C LYS A 78 -2.99 -6.91 13.10
N PHE A 79 -3.22 -5.74 12.51
CA PHE A 79 -4.22 -4.78 13.00
C PHE A 79 -5.64 -5.39 13.05
N LEU A 80 -6.06 -6.07 11.99
CA LEU A 80 -7.37 -6.73 11.91
C LEU A 80 -7.51 -7.89 12.92
N LYS A 81 -6.41 -8.59 13.20
CA LYS A 81 -6.39 -9.66 14.21
C LYS A 81 -6.49 -9.10 15.63
N ASP A 82 -5.80 -7.99 15.89
CA ASP A 82 -5.80 -7.32 17.19
C ASP A 82 -7.12 -6.53 17.40
N ASN A 83 -7.80 -6.14 16.32
CA ASN A 83 -9.04 -5.35 16.32
C ASN A 83 -10.13 -6.02 15.46
N PRO A 84 -10.71 -7.15 15.91
CA PRO A 84 -11.70 -7.91 15.14
C PRO A 84 -13.03 -7.16 14.92
N GLY A 85 -13.25 -6.06 15.63
CA GLY A 85 -14.41 -5.18 15.47
C GLY A 85 -14.12 -3.85 14.77
N ALA A 86 -12.92 -3.67 14.19
CA ALA A 86 -12.55 -2.44 13.52
C ALA A 86 -13.54 -2.08 12.41
N THR A 87 -14.00 -0.85 12.42
CA THR A 87 -14.86 -0.30 11.37
C THR A 87 -14.09 -0.15 10.06
N LYS A 88 -14.81 -0.09 8.92
CA LYS A 88 -14.19 0.14 7.61
C LYS A 88 -13.33 1.41 7.57
N GLU A 89 -13.75 2.44 8.31
CA GLU A 89 -13.05 3.73 8.40
C GLU A 89 -11.74 3.60 9.17
N GLU A 90 -11.72 2.83 10.26
CA GLU A 90 -10.49 2.53 11.02
C GLU A 90 -9.52 1.70 10.20
N ILE A 91 -10.01 0.67 9.49
CA ILE A 91 -9.19 -0.17 8.60
C ILE A 91 -8.59 0.67 7.48
N ALA A 92 -9.40 1.52 6.83
CA ALA A 92 -8.92 2.40 5.77
C ALA A 92 -7.88 3.40 6.29
N THR A 93 -8.09 3.96 7.48
CA THR A 93 -7.17 4.92 8.11
C THR A 93 -5.83 4.27 8.46
N GLU A 94 -5.84 3.08 9.06
CA GLU A 94 -4.60 2.39 9.41
C GLU A 94 -3.87 1.89 8.15
N ALA A 95 -4.60 1.41 7.15
CA ALA A 95 -4.03 1.04 5.85
C ALA A 95 -3.35 2.24 5.17
N LYS A 96 -4.02 3.39 5.16
CA LYS A 96 -3.50 4.67 4.66
C LYS A 96 -2.17 5.02 5.32
N LYS A 97 -2.14 4.97 6.66
CA LYS A 97 -0.97 5.28 7.48
C LYS A 97 0.19 4.32 7.23
N HIS A 98 -0.06 3.02 7.19
CA HIS A 98 0.97 2.03 6.89
C HIS A 98 1.51 2.15 5.47
N LEU A 99 0.64 2.37 4.48
CA LEU A 99 1.05 2.62 3.08
C LEU A 99 1.95 3.85 2.98
N MET A 100 1.56 4.98 3.57
CA MET A 100 2.37 6.20 3.58
C MET A 100 3.72 5.97 4.26
N ALA A 101 3.71 5.40 5.47
CA ALA A 101 4.93 5.20 6.26
C ALA A 101 5.92 4.28 5.53
N GLN A 102 5.46 3.16 4.98
CA GLN A 102 6.32 2.22 4.25
C GLN A 102 6.82 2.84 2.95
N THR A 103 5.96 3.50 2.19
CA THR A 103 6.36 4.15 0.93
C THR A 103 7.43 5.23 1.17
N LEU A 104 7.28 6.05 2.20
CA LEU A 104 8.26 7.07 2.57
C LEU A 104 9.58 6.46 3.05
N MET A 105 9.52 5.41 3.88
CA MET A 105 10.70 4.71 4.36
C MET A 105 11.54 4.16 3.19
N TYR A 106 10.91 3.46 2.23
CA TYR A 106 11.63 2.91 1.09
C TYR A 106 12.18 4.00 0.16
N LYS A 107 11.42 5.08 -0.10
CA LYS A 107 11.94 6.23 -0.87
C LYS A 107 13.16 6.87 -0.20
N HIS A 108 13.13 7.01 1.13
CA HIS A 108 14.24 7.58 1.87
C HIS A 108 15.48 6.68 1.85
N VAL A 109 15.28 5.36 1.98
CA VAL A 109 16.36 4.37 1.88
C VAL A 109 16.97 4.37 0.47
N GLU A 110 16.15 4.34 -0.59
CA GLU A 110 16.65 4.41 -1.98
C GLU A 110 17.44 5.69 -2.23
N LYS A 111 16.92 6.84 -1.80
CA LYS A 111 17.63 8.11 -1.92
C LYS A 111 18.96 8.10 -1.17
N SER A 112 18.99 7.58 0.06
CA SER A 112 20.21 7.51 0.86
C SER A 112 21.28 6.61 0.23
N ILE A 113 20.87 5.50 -0.39
CA ILE A 113 21.77 4.60 -1.12
C ILE A 113 22.33 5.30 -2.37
N MET A 114 21.49 6.00 -3.12
CA MET A 114 21.94 6.76 -4.30
C MET A 114 22.90 7.89 -3.94
N ASP A 115 22.60 8.67 -2.90
CA ASP A 115 23.47 9.74 -2.41
C ASP A 115 24.81 9.17 -1.94
N MET A 116 24.81 8.00 -1.27
CA MET A 116 26.04 7.33 -0.84
C MET A 116 26.85 6.79 -2.03
N ALA A 117 26.18 6.21 -3.03
CA ALA A 117 26.82 5.74 -4.26
C ALA A 117 27.45 6.92 -5.02
N GLN A 118 26.73 8.03 -5.16
CA GLN A 118 27.22 9.23 -5.83
C GLN A 118 28.43 9.83 -5.10
N LYS A 119 28.37 9.98 -3.76
CA LYS A 119 29.52 10.44 -2.97
C LYS A 119 30.73 9.50 -3.04
N SER A 120 30.50 8.21 -3.24
CA SER A 120 31.58 7.23 -3.40
C SER A 120 32.23 7.34 -4.78
N ILE A 121 31.42 7.55 -5.83
CA ILE A 121 31.89 7.81 -7.20
C ILE A 121 32.66 9.14 -7.26
N GLU A 122 32.18 10.20 -6.62
CA GLU A 122 32.86 11.50 -6.54
C GLU A 122 34.22 11.36 -5.84
N ARG A 123 34.29 10.69 -4.69
CA ARG A 123 35.57 10.42 -4.01
C ARG A 123 36.56 9.63 -4.87
N ILE A 124 36.08 8.63 -5.62
CA ILE A 124 36.93 7.88 -6.55
C ILE A 124 37.43 8.82 -7.67
N ARG A 125 36.56 9.64 -8.26
CA ARG A 125 36.93 10.61 -9.31
C ARG A 125 37.98 11.61 -8.81
N ASP A 126 37.84 12.15 -7.61
CA ASP A 126 38.80 13.10 -7.04
C ASP A 126 40.17 12.42 -6.83
N THR A 127 40.19 11.19 -6.32
CA THR A 127 41.42 10.39 -6.14
C THR A 127 42.17 10.12 -7.46
N PHE A 128 41.45 9.96 -8.58
CA PHE A 128 42.05 9.79 -9.90
C PHE A 128 42.40 11.12 -10.60
N SER A 129 41.80 12.23 -10.19
CA SER A 129 42.06 13.56 -10.77
C SER A 129 43.26 14.25 -10.14
N GLU A 130 43.60 13.95 -8.88
CA GLU A 130 44.80 14.44 -8.19
C GLU A 130 46.11 13.72 -8.60
N ASN A 131 46.03 12.64 -9.39
CA ASN A 131 47.20 11.89 -9.89
C ASN A 131 47.65 12.31 -11.31
N LYS A 132 47.45 13.58 -11.69
CA LYS A 132 47.96 14.16 -12.94
C LYS A 132 48.93 15.30 -12.69
#